data_AF-A0A957XWA6-F1
#
_entry.id   AF-A0A957XWA6-F1
#
_cell.length_a   1.000
_cell.length_b   1.000
_cell.length_c   1.000
_cell.angle_alpha   90.00
_cell.angle_beta   90.00
_cell.angle_gamma   90.00
#
_symmetry.space_group_name_H-M   'P 1'
#
loop_
_entity.id
_entity.type
_entity.pdbx_description
1 polymer ?
#
loop_
_entity_poly.entity_id
_entity_poly.type
_entity_poly.pdbx_seq_one_letter_code
_entity_poly.pdbx_strand_id
1 'polypeptide(L)'
;MSNQIPQPASRTAPLWPIALARIAIGVLWLFSLRWKLPPDFTPAAGRGLMDWLQLEVQHPAFGFYADLVSGVVIPNFTLFAWLIFLAELLAGLSLLTGTLTRLGAALSLLMALNLGVGLLEVPGEWTW
;
A
#
# COMPACT_ATOMS: atom_id res chain seq x y z
N MET A 1 38.56 -44.48 21.27
CA MET A 1 38.11 -43.12 21.61
C MET A 1 37.37 -42.57 20.39
N SER A 2 36.04 -42.49 20.41
CA SER A 2 35.26 -41.93 19.30
C SER A 2 35.16 -40.41 19.46
N ASN A 3 35.68 -39.66 18.49
CA ASN A 3 35.50 -38.21 18.42
C ASN A 3 34.03 -37.93 18.05
N GLN A 4 33.26 -37.34 18.96
CA GLN A 4 31.96 -36.78 18.62
C GLN A 4 32.16 -35.40 17.98
N ILE A 5 31.78 -35.27 16.72
CA ILE A 5 31.75 -33.99 16.01
C ILE A 5 30.61 -33.15 16.62
N PRO A 6 30.87 -31.93 17.14
CA PRO A 6 29.82 -31.07 17.66
C PRO A 6 28.83 -30.71 16.54
N GLN A 7 27.56 -31.06 16.70
CA GLN A 7 26.51 -30.68 15.75
C GLN A 7 26.29 -29.16 15.84
N PRO A 8 26.22 -28.43 14.70
CA PRO A 8 25.94 -27.00 14.73
C PRO A 8 24.54 -26.76 15.31
N ALA A 9 24.45 -25.91 16.34
CA ALA A 9 23.18 -25.52 16.93
C ALA A 9 22.27 -24.89 15.86
N SER A 10 21.07 -25.43 15.68
CA SER A 10 20.06 -24.85 14.79
C SER A 10 19.61 -23.50 15.36
N ARG A 11 20.05 -22.40 14.74
CA ARG A 11 19.52 -21.07 15.06
C ARG A 11 18.18 -20.88 14.35
N THR A 12 17.08 -21.19 15.03
CA THR A 12 15.74 -20.78 14.61
C THR A 12 15.50 -19.35 15.06
N ALA A 13 15.45 -18.41 14.10
CA ALA A 13 15.02 -17.06 14.40
C ALA A 13 13.51 -17.05 14.72
N PRO A 14 13.07 -16.33 15.77
CA PRO A 14 11.65 -16.24 16.07
C PRO A 14 10.93 -15.45 14.97
N LEU A 15 9.82 -16.00 14.46
CA LEU A 15 9.05 -15.40 13.35
C LEU A 15 8.04 -14.34 13.80
N TRP A 16 7.85 -14.16 15.11
CA TRP A 16 6.88 -13.20 15.65
C TRP A 16 7.13 -11.74 15.20
N PRO A 17 8.37 -11.22 15.03
CA PRO A 17 8.57 -9.84 14.58
C PRO A 17 8.04 -9.64 13.15
N ILE A 18 8.26 -10.63 12.28
CA ILE A 18 7.76 -10.60 10.90
C ILE A 18 6.24 -10.68 10.89
N ALA A 19 5.64 -11.52 11.75
CA ALA A 19 4.19 -11.60 11.89
C ALA A 19 3.58 -10.28 12.38
N LEU A 20 4.20 -9.62 13.35
CA LEU A 20 3.74 -8.30 13.83
C LEU A 20 3.87 -7.22 12.76
N ALA A 21 5.01 -7.16 12.05
CA ALA A 21 5.20 -6.21 10.96
C ALA A 21 4.13 -6.40 9.86
N ARG A 22 3.88 -7.65 9.48
CA ARG A 22 2.82 -8.02 8.53
C ARG A 22 1.45 -7.53 8.98
N ILE A 23 1.09 -7.80 10.24
CA ILE A 23 -0.20 -7.36 10.82
C ILE A 23 -0.29 -5.83 10.83
N ALA A 24 0.76 -5.13 11.26
CA ALA A 24 0.80 -3.68 11.31
C ALA A 24 0.56 -3.07 9.91
N ILE A 25 1.24 -3.58 8.89
CA ILE A 25 1.04 -3.14 7.49
C ILE A 25 -0.40 -3.44 7.04
N GLY A 26 -0.93 -4.61 7.37
CA GLY A 26 -2.33 -4.96 7.07
C GLY A 26 -3.32 -3.97 7.68
N VAL A 27 -3.11 -3.60 8.95
CA VAL A 27 -3.93 -2.60 9.65
C VAL A 27 -3.81 -1.22 9.00
N LEU A 28 -2.62 -0.81 8.56
CA LEU A 28 -2.42 0.48 7.87
C LEU A 28 -3.25 0.57 6.58
N TRP A 29 -3.27 -0.48 5.76
CA TRP A 29 -4.12 -0.52 4.56
C TRP A 29 -5.61 -0.52 4.88
N LEU A 30 -6.04 -1.22 5.93
CA LEU A 30 -7.46 -1.16 6.32
C LEU A 30 -7.84 0.23 6.86
N PHE A 31 -6.91 0.91 7.52
CA PHE A 31 -7.13 2.27 8.00
C PHE A 31 -7.17 3.30 6.86
N SER A 32 -6.41 3.11 5.77
CA SER A 32 -6.47 4.01 4.60
C SER A 32 -7.84 3.99 3.90
N LEU A 33 -8.60 2.90 4.03
CA LEU A 33 -9.96 2.81 3.45
C LEU A 33 -10.94 3.85 4.00
N ARG A 34 -10.70 4.41 5.20
CA ARG A 34 -11.64 5.32 5.89
C ARG A 34 -12.05 6.55 5.08
N TRP A 35 -11.22 6.96 4.12
CA TRP A 35 -11.46 8.12 3.26
C TRP A 35 -11.68 7.73 1.78
N LYS A 36 -11.82 6.42 1.50
CA LYS A 36 -12.03 5.82 0.18
C LYS A 36 -13.26 4.91 0.15
N LEU A 37 -14.27 5.19 0.99
CA LEU A 37 -15.44 4.33 1.09
C LEU A 37 -16.40 4.54 -0.09
N PRO A 38 -16.95 3.46 -0.67
CA PRO A 38 -18.03 3.55 -1.63
C PRO A 38 -19.34 4.02 -0.96
N PRO A 39 -20.32 4.52 -1.73
CA PRO A 39 -20.40 4.52 -3.21
C PRO A 39 -19.80 5.75 -3.90
N ASP A 40 -19.60 6.85 -3.17
CA ASP A 40 -19.23 8.16 -3.71
C ASP A 40 -17.76 8.52 -3.56
N PHE A 41 -16.97 7.72 -2.82
CA PHE A 41 -15.52 7.91 -2.63
C PHE A 41 -15.13 9.30 -2.15
N THR A 42 -16.05 9.94 -1.43
CA THR A 42 -15.90 11.28 -0.89
C THR A 42 -15.83 11.17 0.63
N PRO A 43 -14.73 11.61 1.28
CA PRO A 43 -14.62 11.49 2.72
C PRO A 43 -15.55 12.49 3.43
N ALA A 44 -15.98 12.14 4.65
CA ALA A 44 -16.77 13.04 5.49
C ALA A 44 -16.01 14.29 5.93
N ALA A 45 -14.68 14.24 5.97
CA ALA A 45 -13.81 15.35 6.31
C ALA A 45 -12.40 15.16 5.73
N GLY A 46 -11.73 16.26 5.38
CA GLY A 46 -10.38 16.26 4.84
C GLY A 46 -10.31 16.01 3.33
N ARG A 47 -9.09 15.76 2.83
CA ARG A 47 -8.85 15.46 1.41
C ARG A 47 -9.31 14.05 1.07
N GLY A 48 -10.02 13.92 -0.04
CA GLY A 48 -10.46 12.66 -0.64
C GLY A 48 -9.52 12.13 -1.71
N LEU A 49 -9.90 11.00 -2.31
CA LEU A 49 -9.13 10.38 -3.39
C LEU A 49 -8.99 11.26 -4.62
N MET A 50 -10.05 11.99 -5.00
CA MET A 50 -9.97 12.93 -6.12
C MET A 50 -8.97 14.05 -5.85
N ASP A 51 -8.96 14.62 -4.64
CA ASP A 51 -8.02 15.68 -4.27
C ASP A 51 -6.57 15.20 -4.38
N TRP A 52 -6.31 13.96 -3.96
CA TRP A 52 -5.00 13.33 -4.08
C TRP A 52 -4.58 13.15 -5.54
N LEU A 53 -5.46 12.61 -6.39
CA LEU A 53 -5.18 12.47 -7.82
C LEU A 53 -4.91 13.83 -8.49
N GLN A 54 -5.58 14.89 -8.05
CA GLN A 54 -5.31 16.24 -8.54
C GLN A 54 -3.94 16.76 -8.08
N LEU A 55 -3.52 16.47 -6.85
CA LEU A 55 -2.18 16.81 -6.37
C LEU A 55 -1.08 16.08 -7.16
N GLU A 56 -1.29 14.80 -7.48
CA GLU A 56 -0.36 14.01 -8.31
C GLU A 56 -0.17 14.62 -9.71
N VAL A 57 -1.22 15.23 -10.27
CA VAL A 57 -1.15 15.93 -11.56
C VAL A 57 -0.52 17.32 -11.42
N GLN A 58 -0.75 18.03 -10.32
CA GLN A 58 -0.21 19.37 -10.07
C GLN A 58 1.27 19.37 -9.70
N HIS A 59 1.70 18.32 -9.01
CA HIS A 59 3.07 18.14 -8.53
C HIS A 59 3.63 16.78 -8.97
N PRO A 60 3.76 16.53 -10.28
CA PRO A 60 4.16 15.22 -10.75
C PRO A 60 5.66 15.01 -10.61
N ALA A 61 6.04 13.89 -9.97
CA ALA A 61 7.44 13.42 -10.00
C ALA A 61 7.91 13.11 -11.43
N PHE A 62 7.00 12.63 -12.27
CA PHE A 62 7.27 12.34 -13.68
C PHE A 62 6.10 12.82 -14.56
N GLY A 63 6.40 13.53 -15.65
CA GLY A 63 5.38 14.06 -16.55
C GLY A 63 4.45 12.98 -17.15
N PHE A 64 5.00 11.84 -17.54
CA PHE A 64 4.20 10.73 -18.09
C PHE A 64 3.20 10.15 -17.08
N TYR A 65 3.51 10.24 -15.78
CA TYR A 65 2.61 9.80 -14.72
C TYR A 65 1.45 10.78 -14.58
N ALA A 66 1.72 12.09 -14.66
CA ALA A 66 0.70 13.13 -14.71
C ALA A 66 -0.25 12.94 -15.91
N ASP A 67 0.31 12.61 -17.09
CA ASP A 67 -0.46 12.37 -18.32
C ASP A 67 -1.38 11.15 -18.17
N LEU A 68 -0.88 10.08 -17.55
CA LEU A 68 -1.70 8.89 -17.25
C LEU A 68 -2.82 9.21 -16.26
N VAL A 69 -2.50 9.92 -15.18
CA VAL A 69 -3.49 10.24 -14.14
C VAL A 69 -4.56 11.18 -14.70
N SER A 70 -4.17 12.26 -15.37
CA SER A 70 -5.09 13.24 -15.94
C SER A 70 -5.87 12.74 -17.16
N GLY A 71 -5.25 11.93 -18.02
CA GLY A 71 -5.85 11.46 -19.27
C GLY A 71 -6.66 10.17 -19.13
N VAL A 72 -6.35 9.32 -18.13
CA VAL A 72 -6.97 8.00 -17.98
C VAL A 72 -7.64 7.83 -16.62
N VAL A 73 -6.93 8.11 -15.52
CA VAL A 73 -7.40 7.80 -14.17
C VAL A 73 -8.55 8.72 -13.76
N ILE A 74 -8.36 10.03 -13.83
CA ILE A 74 -9.36 11.03 -13.43
C ILE A 74 -10.65 10.92 -14.27
N PRO A 75 -10.60 10.82 -15.63
CA PRO A 75 -11.81 10.64 -16.43
C PRO A 75 -12.57 9.35 -16.13
N ASN A 76 -11.88 8.30 -15.67
CA ASN A 76 -12.47 7.02 -15.28
C ASN A 76 -12.47 6.83 -13.75
N PHE A 77 -12.60 7.92 -12.99
CA PHE A 77 -12.38 7.94 -11.54
C PHE A 77 -13.08 6.82 -10.79
N THR A 78 -14.38 6.61 -11.01
CA THR A 78 -15.16 5.60 -10.27
C THR A 78 -14.58 4.20 -10.43
N LEU A 79 -14.11 3.84 -11.63
CA LEU A 79 -13.46 2.55 -11.88
C LEU A 79 -12.18 2.42 -11.04
N PHE A 80 -11.30 3.43 -11.13
CA PHE A 80 -10.03 3.42 -10.40
C PHE A 80 -10.22 3.49 -8.88
N ALA A 81 -11.23 4.23 -8.40
CA ALA A 81 -11.56 4.30 -7.00
C ALA A 81 -11.97 2.93 -6.44
N TRP A 82 -12.78 2.17 -7.19
CA TRP A 82 -13.09 0.78 -6.85
C TRP A 82 -11.87 -0.15 -6.90
N LEU A 83 -11.03 -0.01 -7.93
CA LEU A 83 -9.80 -0.81 -8.05
C LEU A 83 -8.85 -0.58 -6.86
N ILE A 84 -8.63 0.69 -6.50
CA ILE A 84 -7.80 1.08 -5.34
C ILE A 84 -8.42 0.55 -4.04
N PHE A 85 -9.71 0.79 -3.82
CA PHE A 85 -10.41 0.31 -2.63
C PHE A 85 -10.32 -1.21 -2.47
N LEU A 86 -10.60 -1.97 -3.53
CA LEU A 86 -10.53 -3.43 -3.49
C LEU A 86 -9.08 -3.92 -3.30
N ALA A 87 -8.10 -3.28 -3.93
CA ALA A 87 -6.71 -3.63 -3.77
C ALA A 87 -6.24 -3.43 -2.31
N GLU A 88 -6.56 -2.28 -1.70
CA GLU A 88 -6.25 -1.99 -0.30
C GLU A 88 -6.97 -2.93 0.67
N LEU A 89 -8.26 -3.21 0.43
CA LEU A 89 -9.04 -4.13 1.25
C LEU A 89 -8.48 -5.55 1.20
N LEU A 90 -8.20 -6.07 0.00
CA LEU A 90 -7.68 -7.42 -0.18
C LEU A 90 -6.27 -7.56 0.38
N ALA A 91 -5.40 -6.56 0.16
CA ALA A 91 -4.06 -6.53 0.74
C ALA A 91 -4.10 -6.45 2.26
N GLY A 92 -4.91 -5.55 2.81
CA GLY A 92 -5.09 -5.35 4.24
C GLY A 92 -5.58 -6.61 4.95
N LEU A 93 -6.63 -7.25 4.44
CA LEU A 93 -7.15 -8.51 4.98
C LEU A 93 -6.13 -9.64 4.83
N SER A 94 -5.48 -9.77 3.68
CA SER A 94 -4.45 -10.79 3.41
C SER A 94 -3.30 -10.71 4.43
N LEU A 95 -2.79 -9.51 4.69
CA LEU A 95 -1.68 -9.29 5.62
C LEU A 95 -2.12 -9.39 7.09
N LEU A 96 -3.33 -8.96 7.42
CA LEU A 96 -3.86 -9.07 8.78
C LEU A 96 -4.04 -10.54 9.17
N THR A 97 -4.76 -11.32 8.35
CA THR A 97 -5.08 -12.73 8.65
C THR A 97 -3.92 -13.67 8.35
N GLY A 98 -3.00 -13.28 7.46
CA GLY A 98 -1.94 -14.13 6.94
C GLY A 98 -2.36 -14.98 5.72
N THR A 99 -3.59 -14.85 5.24
CA THR A 99 -4.08 -15.55 4.05
C THR A 99 -3.40 -14.99 2.80
N LEU A 100 -2.85 -15.84 1.93
CA LEU A 100 -2.16 -15.41 0.69
C LEU A 100 -1.07 -14.33 0.92
N THR A 101 -0.39 -14.35 2.07
CA THR A 101 0.54 -13.29 2.52
C THR A 101 1.52 -12.83 1.44
N ARG A 102 2.06 -13.74 0.62
CA ARG A 102 3.01 -13.39 -0.45
C ARG A 102 2.38 -12.49 -1.52
N LEU A 103 1.14 -12.78 -1.91
CA LEU A 103 0.39 -11.97 -2.86
C LEU A 103 -0.01 -10.63 -2.22
N GLY A 104 -0.51 -10.66 -0.98
CA GLY A 104 -0.85 -9.44 -0.25
C GLY A 104 0.35 -8.51 -0.06
N ALA A 105 1.54 -9.05 0.21
CA ALA A 105 2.77 -8.29 0.34
C ALA A 105 3.25 -7.71 -1.00
N ALA A 106 3.18 -8.48 -2.09
CA ALA A 106 3.52 -7.99 -3.43
C ALA A 106 2.57 -6.86 -3.88
N LEU A 107 1.27 -7.02 -3.65
CA LEU A 107 0.28 -5.99 -3.94
C LEU A 107 0.51 -4.73 -3.09
N SER A 108 0.72 -4.90 -1.79
CA SER A 108 1.03 -3.81 -0.87
C SER A 108 2.27 -3.03 -1.30
N LEU A 109 3.33 -3.74 -1.71
CA LEU A 109 4.55 -3.10 -2.18
C LEU A 109 4.30 -2.27 -3.46
N LEU A 110 3.57 -2.84 -4.43
CA LEU A 110 3.24 -2.12 -5.66
C LEU A 110 2.43 -0.85 -5.38
N MET A 111 1.42 -0.93 -4.51
CA MET A 111 0.61 0.23 -4.12
C MET A 111 1.43 1.26 -3.36
N ALA A 112 2.30 0.83 -2.43
CA ALA A 112 3.18 1.74 -1.70
C ALA A 112 4.15 2.48 -2.62
N LEU A 113 4.70 1.81 -3.63
CA LEU A 113 5.55 2.44 -4.64
C LEU A 113 4.78 3.43 -5.51
N ASN A 114 3.56 3.08 -5.94
CA ASN A 114 2.70 3.98 -6.69
C ASN A 114 2.33 5.23 -5.88
N LEU A 115 1.95 5.06 -4.62
CA LEU A 115 1.67 6.15 -3.69
C LEU A 115 2.92 7.00 -3.44
N GLY A 116 4.09 6.37 -3.25
CA GLY A 116 5.37 7.06 -3.15
C GLY A 116 5.59 7.99 -4.35
N VAL A 117 5.53 7.46 -5.57
CA VAL A 117 5.67 8.25 -6.82
C VAL A 117 4.68 9.42 -6.88
N GLY A 118 3.44 9.22 -6.45
CA GLY A 118 2.42 10.27 -6.43
C GLY A 118 2.69 11.39 -5.42
N LEU A 119 3.37 11.10 -4.31
CA LEU A 119 3.66 12.08 -3.25
C LEU A 119 5.06 12.71 -3.32
N LEU A 120 5.99 12.16 -4.11
CA LEU A 120 7.41 12.56 -4.10
C LEU A 120 7.65 14.07 -4.23
N GLU A 121 6.88 14.77 -5.07
CA GLU A 121 7.04 16.21 -5.33
C GLU A 121 5.92 17.07 -4.71
N VAL A 122 5.00 16.47 -3.94
CA VAL A 122 3.88 17.20 -3.33
C VAL A 122 4.40 18.02 -2.14
N PRO A 123 4.28 19.37 -2.16
CA PRO A 123 4.84 20.21 -1.11
C PRO A 123 4.20 19.94 0.26
N GLY A 124 5.02 19.80 1.30
CA GLY A 124 4.57 19.58 2.68
C GLY A 124 4.20 18.13 3.01
N GLU A 125 4.30 17.23 2.03
CA GLU A 125 4.19 15.79 2.22
C GLU A 125 5.56 15.15 2.45
N TRP A 126 5.55 13.87 2.83
CA TRP A 126 6.76 13.11 3.16
C TRP A 126 7.57 12.84 1.88
N THR A 127 8.82 13.32 1.83
CA THR A 127 9.67 13.21 0.62
C THR A 127 10.41 11.86 0.52
N TRP A 128 9.91 10.80 1.17
CA TRP A 128 10.56 9.48 1.26
C TRP A 128 9.58 8.31 1.35
#